data_AF-A0A8S3YCD4-F1
#
_entry.id   AF-A0A8S3YCD4-F1
#
_cell.length_a   1.000
_cell.length_b   1.000
_cell.length_c   1.000
_cell.angle_alpha   90.00
_cell.angle_beta   90.00
_cell.angle_gamma   90.00
#
_symmetry.space_group_name_H-M   'P 1'
#
loop_
_entity.id
_entity.type
_entity.pdbx_description
1 polymer ?
#
loop_
_entity_poly.entity_id
_entity_poly.type
_entity_poly.pdbx_seq_one_letter_code
_entity_poly.pdbx_strand_id
1 'polypeptide(L)'
;MGDGKVLVLDGGFSSQISCHVSTTAEGDPLWSARFLQTNPEDVFHTHLDFLCAGADVISTNTYQASVEGFVKHLGVSSEEGLGLIRLAVDLAERARDTYLEDNDGTPRRNLKPLIAGSVGPYGAYLHDGSEYLGNYADKISSETMKEWHKPRIKTLLESGVDLLAMETIPCFKEAEVLINLLKEYPSAKAWLSFSCKDDKSLAHGEDFQTTVIKCWEANPKQLLALGVNCCAPKVVSNLLRGINDGREPIPLVTYPNSGEAYCPEIGWTDKDKVDSIDKYVHEWLDLDKTELKKEIDKVLSSVPGHGKLRFELRDDKFSDYLMLMRERDARYTLYHENLALELKCKELVNSSQCHQYNEEQGDPVILRIALDRCREQLSATQSKLKKMIDDYSDTVPRREYDVLENKHNELNKKLDTLKTEYEALENCYRRVVVIIAAQKKSLQEELSEIKERCRELERAGTPRPQWEICADFIAGGRDSK
;
A
#
# COMPACT_ATOMS: atom_id res chain seq x y z
N MET A 1 10.19 -5.05 -7.80
CA MET A 1 9.92 -4.84 -6.36
C MET A 1 10.23 -6.17 -5.69
N GLY A 2 11.31 -6.28 -4.92
CA GLY A 2 11.92 -7.56 -4.55
C GLY A 2 12.40 -7.68 -3.10
N ASP A 3 11.90 -6.83 -2.21
CA ASP A 3 12.02 -6.99 -0.76
C ASP A 3 10.62 -6.79 -0.20
N GLY A 4 10.22 -7.58 0.82
CA GLY A 4 8.87 -7.63 1.42
C GLY A 4 8.34 -6.34 2.04
N LYS A 5 8.34 -5.25 1.27
CA LYS A 5 7.77 -3.95 1.57
C LYS A 5 6.31 -3.96 1.14
N VAL A 6 5.44 -3.74 2.11
CA VAL A 6 4.03 -3.45 1.89
C VAL A 6 3.93 -2.04 1.34
N LEU A 7 3.25 -1.89 0.21
CA LEU A 7 2.89 -0.59 -0.34
C LEU A 7 1.43 -0.29 0.01
N VAL A 8 1.16 0.96 0.36
CA VAL A 8 -0.18 1.46 0.65
C VAL A 8 -0.72 2.14 -0.60
N LEU A 9 -1.89 1.72 -1.07
CA LEU A 9 -2.60 2.37 -2.16
C LEU A 9 -3.44 3.54 -1.64
N ASP A 10 -3.99 4.34 -2.56
CA ASP A 10 -5.02 5.32 -2.26
C ASP A 10 -6.39 4.70 -1.94
N GLY A 11 -7.39 5.54 -1.72
CA GLY A 11 -8.73 5.14 -1.31
C GLY A 11 -9.81 5.42 -2.36
N GLY A 12 -11.07 5.41 -1.91
CA GLY A 12 -12.21 5.72 -2.77
C GLY A 12 -12.16 7.15 -3.31
N PHE A 13 -11.87 7.29 -4.61
CA PHE A 13 -11.72 8.61 -5.23
C PHE A 13 -13.01 9.44 -5.13
N SER A 14 -14.16 8.84 -5.46
CA SER A 14 -15.47 9.51 -5.39
C SER A 14 -15.81 10.02 -3.99
N SER A 15 -15.47 9.28 -2.94
CA SER A 15 -15.70 9.73 -1.56
C SER A 15 -14.81 10.90 -1.19
N GLN A 16 -13.54 10.87 -1.58
CA GLN A 16 -12.61 11.94 -1.20
C GLN A 16 -12.85 13.23 -1.99
N ILE A 17 -13.13 13.13 -3.29
CA ILE A 17 -13.40 14.33 -4.09
C ILE A 17 -14.65 15.07 -3.62
N SER A 18 -15.62 14.37 -3.01
CA SER A 18 -16.82 14.98 -2.44
C SER A 18 -16.54 15.98 -1.30
N CYS A 19 -15.35 15.93 -0.71
CA CYS A 19 -14.89 16.93 0.26
C CYS A 19 -14.46 18.26 -0.40
N HIS A 20 -14.16 18.25 -1.70
CA HIS A 20 -13.69 19.40 -2.48
C HIS A 20 -14.78 19.98 -3.37
N VAL A 21 -15.54 19.11 -4.05
CA VAL A 21 -16.59 19.53 -4.97
C VAL A 21 -17.90 19.84 -4.24
N SER A 22 -18.64 20.84 -4.73
CA SER A 22 -19.97 21.20 -4.20
C SER A 22 -21.10 20.31 -4.74
N THR A 23 -20.79 19.32 -5.59
CA THR A 23 -21.75 18.42 -6.25
C THR A 23 -21.33 16.97 -6.09
N THR A 24 -22.28 16.03 -6.07
CA THR A 24 -21.98 14.60 -5.93
C THR A 24 -21.69 13.95 -7.28
N ALA A 25 -20.72 13.04 -7.32
CA ALA A 25 -20.49 12.15 -8.48
C ALA A 25 -21.62 11.13 -8.70
N GLU A 26 -22.44 10.89 -7.66
CA GLU A 26 -23.48 9.86 -7.64
C GLU A 26 -24.54 10.12 -8.71
N GLY A 27 -24.80 9.11 -9.54
CA GLY A 27 -25.79 9.16 -10.61
C GLY A 27 -25.31 9.78 -11.92
N ASP A 28 -24.13 10.40 -11.97
CA ASP A 28 -23.53 10.82 -13.25
C ASP A 28 -22.97 9.59 -13.99
N PRO A 29 -23.23 9.39 -15.29
CA PRO A 29 -22.66 8.27 -16.04
C PRO A 29 -21.13 8.21 -15.99
N LEU A 30 -20.44 9.35 -15.89
CA LEU A 30 -18.98 9.40 -15.85
C LEU A 30 -18.41 9.44 -14.42
N TRP A 31 -19.26 9.33 -13.39
CA TRP A 31 -18.92 9.45 -11.97
C TRP A 31 -17.89 10.58 -11.74
N SER A 32 -16.77 10.26 -11.09
CA SER A 32 -15.70 11.21 -10.79
C SER A 32 -14.93 11.67 -12.02
N ALA A 33 -14.95 10.94 -13.12
CA ALA A 33 -14.25 11.33 -14.35
C ALA A 33 -14.87 12.59 -15.00
N ARG A 34 -16.12 12.93 -14.67
CA ARG A 34 -16.73 14.24 -14.98
C ARG A 34 -15.86 15.41 -14.54
N PHE A 35 -15.30 15.30 -13.34
CA PHE A 35 -14.56 16.38 -12.70
C PHE A 35 -13.23 16.68 -13.39
N LEU A 36 -12.73 15.80 -14.26
CA LEU A 36 -11.59 16.12 -15.13
C LEU A 36 -11.87 17.35 -16.01
N GLN A 37 -13.11 17.52 -16.47
CA GLN A 37 -13.49 18.69 -17.26
C GLN A 37 -14.02 19.84 -16.39
N THR A 38 -14.84 19.55 -15.38
CA THR A 38 -15.56 20.61 -14.65
C THR A 38 -14.77 21.17 -13.47
N ASN A 39 -13.92 20.35 -12.84
CA ASN A 39 -13.28 20.61 -11.54
C ASN A 39 -11.86 20.01 -11.45
N PRO A 40 -10.95 20.30 -12.40
CA PRO A 40 -9.62 19.65 -12.44
C PRO A 40 -8.76 19.95 -11.22
N GLU A 41 -8.88 21.14 -10.61
CA GLU A 41 -8.15 21.48 -9.38
C GLU A 41 -8.60 20.63 -8.19
N ASP A 42 -9.90 20.30 -8.10
CA ASP A 42 -10.42 19.43 -7.04
C ASP A 42 -9.92 17.98 -7.20
N VAL A 43 -9.72 17.53 -8.44
CA VAL A 43 -9.05 16.24 -8.75
C VAL A 43 -7.59 16.26 -8.28
N PHE A 44 -6.86 17.35 -8.54
CA PHE A 44 -5.50 17.53 -8.03
C PHE A 44 -5.44 17.50 -6.49
N HIS A 45 -6.32 18.25 -5.81
CA HIS A 45 -6.38 18.28 -4.35
C HIS A 45 -6.74 16.91 -3.76
N THR A 46 -7.62 16.15 -4.42
CA THR A 46 -7.95 14.78 -4.03
C THR A 46 -6.73 13.85 -4.07
N HIS A 47 -5.89 13.93 -5.11
CA HIS A 47 -4.64 13.16 -5.14
C HIS A 47 -3.67 13.61 -4.04
N LEU A 48 -3.56 14.91 -3.79
CA LEU A 48 -2.69 15.45 -2.74
C LEU A 48 -3.12 14.97 -1.35
N ASP A 49 -4.41 14.87 -1.08
CA ASP A 49 -4.93 14.33 0.18
C ASP A 49 -4.47 12.89 0.42
N PHE A 50 -4.55 12.03 -0.60
CA PHE A 50 -4.09 10.64 -0.47
C PHE A 50 -2.58 10.54 -0.22
N LEU A 51 -1.78 11.36 -0.89
CA LEU A 51 -0.34 11.44 -0.67
C LEU A 51 -0.02 11.92 0.76
N CYS A 52 -0.69 12.97 1.22
CA CYS A 52 -0.57 13.50 2.58
C CYS A 52 -1.01 12.48 3.65
N ALA A 53 -2.02 11.65 3.35
CA ALA A 53 -2.45 10.54 4.20
C ALA A 53 -1.44 9.39 4.25
N GLY A 54 -0.53 9.31 3.28
CA GLY A 54 0.59 8.36 3.24
C GLY A 54 0.47 7.26 2.19
N ALA A 55 -0.28 7.48 1.10
CA ALA A 55 -0.30 6.58 -0.03
C ALA A 55 1.09 6.49 -0.70
N ASP A 56 1.58 5.27 -0.92
CA ASP A 56 2.79 4.98 -1.69
C ASP A 56 2.49 4.90 -3.20
N VAL A 57 1.23 4.61 -3.57
CA VAL A 57 0.75 4.58 -4.95
C VAL A 57 -0.60 5.28 -5.01
N ILE A 58 -0.77 6.21 -5.95
CA ILE A 58 -2.06 6.84 -6.26
C ILE A 58 -2.54 6.39 -7.64
N SER A 59 -3.85 6.22 -7.79
CA SER A 59 -4.50 5.80 -9.02
C SER A 59 -5.11 7.00 -9.72
N THR A 60 -4.88 7.17 -11.03
CA THR A 60 -5.46 8.28 -11.80
C THR A 60 -6.98 8.22 -11.79
N ASN A 61 -7.66 9.36 -11.89
CA ASN A 61 -9.13 9.44 -11.97
C ASN A 61 -9.68 8.99 -13.35
N THR A 62 -9.34 7.77 -13.77
CA THR A 62 -9.59 7.24 -15.13
C THR A 62 -10.34 5.91 -15.17
N TYR A 63 -10.84 5.43 -14.03
CA TYR A 63 -11.59 4.17 -13.91
C TYR A 63 -12.69 4.04 -14.98
N GLN A 64 -13.57 5.04 -15.07
CA GLN A 64 -14.64 5.15 -16.07
C GLN A 64 -14.32 6.08 -17.25
N ALA A 65 -13.15 6.73 -17.24
CA ALA A 65 -12.75 7.59 -18.34
C ALA A 65 -12.60 6.72 -19.59
N SER A 66 -13.49 6.90 -20.57
CA SER A 66 -13.43 6.23 -21.86
C SER A 66 -13.75 7.24 -22.94
N VAL A 67 -13.13 7.11 -24.11
CA VAL A 67 -13.34 8.03 -25.23
C VAL A 67 -14.81 8.07 -25.61
N GLU A 68 -15.45 6.90 -25.72
CA GLU A 68 -16.89 6.81 -26.01
C GLU A 68 -17.75 7.43 -24.91
N GLY A 69 -17.44 7.18 -23.64
CA GLY A 69 -18.13 7.78 -22.51
C GLY A 69 -18.06 9.30 -22.52
N PHE A 70 -16.87 9.87 -22.75
CA PHE A 70 -16.69 11.31 -22.87
C PHE A 70 -17.44 11.86 -24.09
N VAL A 71 -17.30 11.27 -25.28
CA VAL A 71 -18.04 11.75 -26.46
C VAL A 71 -19.54 11.77 -26.21
N LYS A 72 -20.09 10.70 -25.63
CA LYS A 72 -21.53 10.54 -25.39
C LYS A 72 -22.08 11.46 -24.32
N HIS A 73 -21.38 11.61 -23.19
CA HIS A 73 -21.89 12.30 -22.01
C HIS A 73 -21.33 13.72 -21.83
N LEU A 74 -20.28 14.08 -22.57
CA LEU A 74 -19.73 15.44 -22.62
C LEU A 74 -19.94 16.18 -23.92
N GLY A 75 -20.24 15.46 -25.02
CA GLY A 75 -20.29 16.08 -26.35
C GLY A 75 -18.92 16.57 -26.84
N VAL A 76 -17.83 16.06 -26.26
CA VAL A 76 -16.46 16.34 -26.73
C VAL A 76 -16.10 15.43 -27.91
N SER A 77 -15.11 15.83 -28.69
CA SER A 77 -14.51 14.99 -29.73
C SER A 77 -13.68 13.85 -29.11
N SER A 78 -13.36 12.83 -29.90
CA SER A 78 -12.50 11.73 -29.45
C SER A 78 -11.12 12.21 -29.00
N GLU A 79 -10.52 13.20 -29.66
CA GLU A 79 -9.21 13.74 -29.27
C GLU A 79 -9.30 14.53 -27.97
N GLU A 80 -10.35 15.32 -27.77
CA GLU A 80 -10.59 16.00 -26.49
C GLU A 80 -10.82 15.00 -25.35
N GLY A 81 -11.52 13.88 -25.61
CA GLY A 81 -11.67 12.79 -24.66
C GLY A 81 -10.32 12.15 -24.28
N LEU A 82 -9.42 11.94 -25.24
CA LEU A 82 -8.05 11.51 -24.97
C LEU A 82 -7.27 12.58 -24.19
N GLY A 83 -7.50 13.86 -24.51
CA GLY A 83 -6.94 14.99 -23.77
C GLY A 83 -7.32 15.00 -22.29
N LEU A 84 -8.56 14.63 -21.94
CA LEU A 84 -8.98 14.48 -20.55
C LEU A 84 -8.27 13.32 -19.83
N ILE A 85 -7.95 12.24 -20.54
CA ILE A 85 -7.15 11.13 -19.98
C ILE A 85 -5.71 11.59 -19.72
N ARG A 86 -5.10 12.35 -20.64
CA ARG A 86 -3.76 12.96 -20.42
C ARG A 86 -3.78 13.89 -19.21
N LEU A 87 -4.79 14.77 -19.12
CA LEU A 87 -4.98 15.68 -18.01
C LEU A 87 -5.09 14.94 -16.66
N ALA A 88 -5.77 13.79 -16.62
CA ALA A 88 -5.86 13.00 -15.39
C ALA A 88 -4.48 12.53 -14.87
N VAL A 89 -3.56 12.20 -15.79
CA VAL A 89 -2.18 11.86 -15.46
C VAL A 89 -1.42 13.09 -15.00
N ASP A 90 -1.50 14.20 -15.74
CA ASP A 90 -0.84 15.46 -15.41
C ASP A 90 -1.23 15.97 -14.00
N LEU A 91 -2.50 15.84 -13.62
CA LEU A 91 -2.99 16.23 -12.29
C LEU A 91 -2.41 15.36 -11.17
N ALA A 92 -2.30 14.04 -11.40
CA ALA A 92 -1.68 13.12 -10.44
C ALA A 92 -0.17 13.38 -10.33
N GLU A 93 0.52 13.66 -11.44
CA GLU A 93 1.94 14.03 -11.45
C GLU A 93 2.18 15.33 -10.69
N ARG A 94 1.37 16.35 -10.97
CA ARG A 94 1.44 17.64 -10.27
C ARG A 94 1.23 17.47 -8.77
N ALA A 95 0.29 16.62 -8.34
CA ALA A 95 0.04 16.34 -6.92
C ALA A 95 1.25 15.65 -6.27
N ARG A 96 1.82 14.65 -6.93
CA ARG A 96 3.05 13.97 -6.48
C ARG A 96 4.21 14.95 -6.34
N ASP A 97 4.43 15.78 -7.34
CA ASP A 97 5.56 16.70 -7.37
C ASP A 97 5.39 17.80 -6.30
N THR A 98 4.17 18.33 -6.13
CA THR A 98 3.85 19.25 -5.01
C THR A 98 4.10 18.60 -3.65
N TYR A 99 3.64 17.36 -3.45
CA TYR A 99 3.90 16.62 -2.22
C TYR A 99 5.40 16.43 -1.94
N LEU A 100 6.19 16.15 -2.98
CA LEU A 100 7.64 16.01 -2.83
C LEU A 100 8.31 17.35 -2.49
N GLU A 101 7.89 18.45 -3.12
CA GLU A 101 8.38 19.80 -2.81
C GLU A 101 8.10 20.17 -1.35
N ASP A 102 6.88 19.93 -0.86
CA ASP A 102 6.46 20.23 0.51
C ASP A 102 7.20 19.38 1.58
N ASN A 103 7.84 18.28 1.18
CA ASN A 103 8.59 17.39 2.06
C ASN A 103 10.11 17.43 1.80
N ASP A 104 10.65 18.54 1.25
CA ASP A 104 12.07 18.74 0.92
C ASP A 104 12.65 17.62 0.02
N GLY A 105 11.81 17.02 -0.83
CA GLY A 105 12.16 15.85 -1.65
C GLY A 105 12.35 14.55 -0.85
N THR A 106 12.06 14.54 0.45
CA THR A 106 12.17 13.39 1.36
C THR A 106 10.79 12.87 1.78
N PRO A 107 10.16 12.01 0.95
CA PRO A 107 8.84 11.44 1.27
C PRO A 107 8.91 10.55 2.52
N ARG A 108 7.75 10.31 3.17
CA ARG A 108 7.60 9.62 4.48
C ARG A 108 8.25 8.23 4.61
N ARG A 109 8.80 7.65 3.54
CA ARG A 109 9.51 6.37 3.51
C ARG A 109 10.76 6.36 2.60
N ASN A 110 11.27 7.53 2.20
CA ASN A 110 12.28 7.69 1.14
C ASN A 110 11.88 6.99 -0.18
N LEU A 111 10.58 6.87 -0.43
CA LEU A 111 10.00 6.31 -1.66
C LEU A 111 9.24 7.41 -2.39
N LYS A 112 9.62 7.69 -3.64
CA LYS A 112 8.81 8.52 -4.53
C LYS A 112 7.47 7.80 -4.76
N PRO A 113 6.31 8.44 -4.48
CA PRO A 113 5.01 7.83 -4.74
C PRO A 113 4.85 7.50 -6.22
N LEU A 114 4.25 6.35 -6.51
CA LEU A 114 3.99 5.88 -7.88
C LEU A 114 2.59 6.32 -8.34
N ILE A 115 2.44 6.45 -9.66
CA ILE A 115 1.16 6.79 -10.30
C ILE A 115 0.70 5.61 -11.15
N ALA A 116 -0.41 5.01 -10.75
CA ALA A 116 -1.05 3.93 -11.48
C ALA A 116 -2.16 4.48 -12.39
N GLY A 117 -2.08 4.21 -13.70
CA GLY A 117 -3.15 4.50 -14.63
C GLY A 117 -4.35 3.57 -14.39
N SER A 118 -5.44 4.08 -13.81
CA SER A 118 -6.65 3.30 -13.54
C SER A 118 -7.35 2.89 -14.83
N VAL A 119 -7.63 1.59 -14.97
CA VAL A 119 -8.29 0.95 -16.12
C VAL A 119 -9.43 0.07 -15.58
N GLY A 120 -10.62 0.65 -15.50
CA GLY A 120 -11.84 -0.09 -15.12
C GLY A 120 -12.39 -0.99 -16.23
N PRO A 121 -13.31 -1.92 -15.91
CA PRO A 121 -13.83 -2.89 -16.86
C PRO A 121 -14.74 -2.27 -17.91
N TYR A 122 -14.94 -2.96 -19.03
CA TYR A 122 -15.90 -2.60 -20.08
C TYR A 122 -17.32 -2.42 -19.51
N GLY A 123 -17.69 -3.24 -18.52
CA GLY A 123 -18.98 -3.14 -17.84
C GLY A 123 -19.25 -1.78 -17.20
N ALA A 124 -18.21 -1.05 -16.76
CA ALA A 124 -18.36 0.24 -16.10
C ALA A 124 -18.89 1.34 -17.06
N TYR A 125 -18.71 1.15 -18.37
CA TYR A 125 -19.26 2.05 -19.41
C TYR A 125 -20.73 1.74 -19.77
N LEU A 126 -21.23 0.53 -19.47
CA LEU A 126 -22.60 0.17 -19.80
C LEU A 126 -23.63 0.83 -18.87
N HIS A 127 -23.20 1.32 -17.70
CA HIS A 127 -24.02 2.01 -16.70
C HIS A 127 -25.26 1.23 -16.23
N ASP A 128 -25.19 -0.11 -16.26
CA ASP A 128 -26.26 -1.02 -15.85
C ASP A 128 -25.85 -1.94 -14.68
N GLY A 129 -24.75 -1.62 -13.99
CA GLY A 129 -24.19 -2.43 -12.91
C GLY A 129 -23.48 -3.70 -13.39
N SER A 130 -23.31 -3.86 -14.70
CA SER A 130 -22.62 -4.99 -15.32
C SER A 130 -21.19 -5.18 -14.83
N GLU A 131 -20.52 -4.15 -14.33
CA GLU A 131 -19.19 -4.30 -13.72
C GLU A 131 -19.19 -5.19 -12.46
N TYR A 132 -20.34 -5.38 -11.80
CA TYR A 132 -20.48 -6.27 -10.63
C TYR A 132 -21.15 -7.60 -10.96
N LEU A 133 -21.63 -7.79 -12.19
CA LEU A 133 -22.29 -9.02 -12.65
C LEU A 133 -21.48 -9.76 -13.73
N GLY A 134 -20.69 -9.06 -14.52
CA GLY A 134 -19.85 -9.60 -15.59
C GLY A 134 -20.58 -10.21 -16.79
N ASN A 135 -21.92 -10.17 -16.83
CA ASN A 135 -22.75 -10.85 -17.84
C ASN A 135 -22.56 -10.33 -19.29
N TYR A 136 -21.96 -9.16 -19.47
CA TYR A 136 -21.59 -8.64 -20.79
C TYR A 136 -20.54 -9.51 -21.47
N ALA A 137 -19.74 -10.26 -20.70
CA ALA A 137 -18.72 -11.17 -21.22
C ALA A 137 -19.30 -12.22 -22.18
N ASP A 138 -20.55 -12.64 -21.96
CA ASP A 138 -21.24 -13.60 -22.83
C ASP A 138 -21.65 -13.00 -24.18
N LYS A 139 -21.90 -11.68 -24.23
CA LYS A 139 -22.47 -10.99 -25.39
C LYS A 139 -21.43 -10.23 -26.20
N ILE A 140 -20.40 -9.73 -25.55
CA ILE A 140 -19.39 -8.86 -26.16
C ILE A 140 -18.17 -9.69 -26.58
N SER A 141 -17.68 -9.47 -27.80
CA SER A 141 -16.52 -10.20 -28.31
C SER A 141 -15.21 -9.71 -27.66
N SER A 142 -14.20 -10.58 -27.60
CA SER A 142 -12.87 -10.22 -27.11
C SER A 142 -12.22 -9.10 -27.92
N GLU A 143 -12.47 -9.07 -29.24
CA GLU A 143 -11.97 -8.01 -30.13
C GLU A 143 -12.61 -6.65 -29.81
N THR A 144 -13.92 -6.63 -29.55
CA THR A 144 -14.62 -5.41 -29.14
C THR A 144 -14.08 -4.85 -27.83
N MET A 145 -13.87 -5.70 -26.82
CA MET A 145 -13.26 -5.28 -25.55
C MET A 145 -11.83 -4.76 -25.75
N LYS A 146 -11.05 -5.41 -26.62
CA LYS A 146 -9.69 -5.00 -26.93
C LYS A 146 -9.64 -3.60 -27.54
N GLU A 147 -10.42 -3.37 -28.60
CA GLU A 147 -10.46 -2.07 -29.29
C GLU A 147 -11.03 -0.95 -28.40
N TRP A 148 -11.90 -1.28 -27.44
CA TRP A 148 -12.38 -0.32 -26.45
C TRP A 148 -11.31 0.08 -25.42
N HIS A 149 -10.53 -0.87 -24.89
CA HIS A 149 -9.47 -0.58 -23.90
C HIS A 149 -8.25 0.09 -24.49
N LYS A 150 -7.91 -0.23 -25.74
CA LYS A 150 -6.64 0.14 -26.38
C LYS A 150 -6.36 1.64 -26.42
N PRO A 151 -7.28 2.54 -26.79
CA PRO A 151 -7.00 3.98 -26.83
C PRO A 151 -6.65 4.55 -25.45
N ARG A 152 -7.36 4.11 -24.40
CA ARG A 152 -7.11 4.54 -23.03
C ARG A 152 -5.76 4.05 -22.51
N ILE A 153 -5.49 2.75 -22.64
CA ILE A 153 -4.22 2.16 -22.19
C ILE A 153 -3.04 2.81 -22.89
N LYS A 154 -3.14 2.98 -24.22
CA LYS A 154 -2.11 3.68 -25.00
C LYS A 154 -1.86 5.08 -24.45
N THR A 155 -2.93 5.85 -24.22
CA THR A 155 -2.83 7.24 -23.75
C THR A 155 -2.24 7.34 -22.35
N LEU A 156 -2.67 6.48 -21.41
CA LEU A 156 -2.11 6.42 -20.06
C LEU A 156 -0.60 6.15 -20.10
N LEU A 157 -0.18 5.15 -20.88
CA LEU A 157 1.24 4.79 -21.02
C LEU A 157 2.06 5.91 -21.70
N GLU A 158 1.54 6.53 -22.75
CA GLU A 158 2.19 7.65 -23.44
C GLU A 158 2.29 8.91 -22.56
N SER A 159 1.37 9.07 -21.60
CA SER A 159 1.38 10.17 -20.63
C SER A 159 2.33 9.94 -19.45
N GLY A 160 2.96 8.77 -19.34
CA GLY A 160 4.04 8.54 -18.37
C GLY A 160 3.63 7.93 -17.03
N VAL A 161 2.47 7.26 -16.93
CA VAL A 161 2.14 6.49 -15.71
C VAL A 161 3.21 5.43 -15.41
N ASP A 162 3.50 5.21 -14.12
CA ASP A 162 4.53 4.25 -13.68
C ASP A 162 4.09 2.80 -13.93
N LEU A 163 2.78 2.54 -13.84
CA LEU A 163 2.13 1.25 -14.06
C LEU A 163 0.64 1.43 -14.37
N LEU A 164 -0.04 0.34 -14.75
CA LEU A 164 -1.50 0.31 -14.93
C LEU A 164 -2.17 -0.44 -13.77
N ALA A 165 -3.30 0.10 -13.31
CA ALA A 165 -4.21 -0.56 -12.39
C ALA A 165 -5.38 -1.14 -13.19
N MET A 166 -5.26 -2.38 -13.65
CA MET A 166 -6.36 -3.08 -14.33
C MET A 166 -7.29 -3.63 -13.24
N GLU A 167 -8.40 -2.96 -12.97
CA GLU A 167 -9.12 -3.12 -11.72
C GLU A 167 -10.62 -3.33 -11.86
N THR A 168 -11.21 -3.96 -10.85
CA THR A 168 -12.63 -4.34 -10.83
C THR A 168 -13.01 -5.20 -12.02
N ILE A 169 -12.11 -6.08 -12.49
CA ILE A 169 -12.39 -6.93 -13.66
C ILE A 169 -13.33 -8.09 -13.22
N PRO A 170 -14.53 -8.23 -13.80
CA PRO A 170 -15.53 -9.17 -13.27
C PRO A 170 -15.50 -10.57 -13.89
N CYS A 171 -14.74 -10.78 -14.97
CA CYS A 171 -14.71 -12.04 -15.71
C CYS A 171 -13.30 -12.39 -16.22
N PHE A 172 -13.04 -13.68 -16.44
CA PHE A 172 -11.75 -14.13 -16.97
C PHE A 172 -11.52 -13.69 -18.42
N LYS A 173 -12.60 -13.64 -19.22
CA LYS A 173 -12.53 -13.27 -20.65
C LYS A 173 -11.93 -11.89 -20.87
N GLU A 174 -12.33 -10.90 -20.06
CA GLU A 174 -11.79 -9.55 -20.15
C GLU A 174 -10.36 -9.46 -19.59
N ALA A 175 -10.06 -10.18 -18.51
CA ALA A 175 -8.69 -10.28 -18.00
C ALA A 175 -7.72 -10.83 -19.05
N GLU A 176 -8.14 -11.83 -19.82
CA GLU A 176 -7.34 -12.37 -20.93
C GLU A 176 -7.12 -11.32 -22.04
N VAL A 177 -8.15 -10.54 -22.40
CA VAL A 177 -8.02 -9.43 -23.35
C VAL A 177 -7.00 -8.40 -22.87
N LEU A 178 -7.10 -7.98 -21.61
CA LEU A 178 -6.19 -7.00 -21.00
C LEU A 178 -4.75 -7.50 -20.93
N ILE A 179 -4.54 -8.76 -20.53
CA ILE A 179 -3.20 -9.38 -20.51
C ILE A 179 -2.59 -9.44 -21.91
N ASN A 180 -3.38 -9.79 -22.92
CA ASN A 180 -2.89 -9.84 -24.30
C ASN A 180 -2.60 -8.45 -24.86
N LEU A 181 -3.42 -7.45 -24.51
CA LEU A 181 -3.17 -6.06 -24.87
C LEU A 181 -1.91 -5.51 -24.18
N LEU A 182 -1.66 -5.87 -22.92
CA LEU A 182 -0.46 -5.47 -22.18
C LEU A 182 0.82 -5.98 -22.85
N LYS A 183 0.79 -7.16 -23.49
CA LYS A 183 1.93 -7.71 -24.26
C LYS A 183 2.31 -6.86 -25.48
N GLU A 184 1.40 -6.03 -25.99
CA GLU A 184 1.70 -5.07 -27.07
C GLU A 184 2.60 -3.92 -26.59
N TYR A 185 2.75 -3.74 -25.27
CA TYR A 185 3.56 -2.69 -24.64
C TYR A 185 4.64 -3.30 -23.70
N PRO A 186 5.78 -3.81 -24.21
CA PRO A 186 6.71 -4.63 -23.44
C PRO A 186 7.27 -4.01 -22.15
N SER A 187 7.38 -2.68 -22.11
CA SER A 187 7.86 -1.93 -20.94
C SER A 187 6.77 -1.71 -19.88
N ALA A 188 5.50 -1.83 -20.27
CA ALA A 188 4.38 -1.59 -19.37
C ALA A 188 4.33 -2.62 -18.26
N LYS A 189 4.01 -2.15 -17.06
CA LYS A 189 3.76 -2.93 -15.86
C LYS A 189 2.33 -2.71 -15.42
N ALA A 190 1.73 -3.72 -14.79
CA ALA A 190 0.37 -3.59 -14.28
C ALA A 190 0.13 -4.49 -13.07
N TRP A 191 -0.82 -4.14 -12.22
CA TRP A 191 -1.53 -5.17 -11.44
C TRP A 191 -2.86 -5.49 -12.09
N LEU A 192 -3.41 -6.66 -11.76
CA LEU A 192 -4.74 -7.09 -12.16
C LEU A 192 -5.58 -7.44 -10.94
N SER A 193 -6.68 -6.72 -10.73
CA SER A 193 -7.58 -6.93 -9.61
C SER A 193 -9.00 -7.25 -10.09
N PHE A 194 -9.62 -8.23 -9.43
CA PHE A 194 -10.94 -8.73 -9.79
C PHE A 194 -12.02 -8.23 -8.82
N SER A 195 -13.24 -8.14 -9.32
CA SER A 195 -14.44 -8.03 -8.49
C SER A 195 -15.08 -9.41 -8.29
N CYS A 196 -15.46 -9.72 -7.06
CA CYS A 196 -16.00 -11.03 -6.67
C CYS A 196 -17.41 -10.90 -6.09
N LYS A 197 -18.30 -11.84 -6.43
CA LYS A 197 -19.67 -11.89 -5.87
C LYS A 197 -19.73 -12.61 -4.52
N ASP A 198 -18.77 -13.48 -4.26
CA ASP A 198 -18.65 -14.28 -3.04
C ASP A 198 -17.18 -14.52 -2.70
N ASP A 199 -16.91 -15.38 -1.72
CA ASP A 199 -15.57 -15.64 -1.20
C ASP A 199 -14.76 -16.68 -2.01
N LYS A 200 -15.26 -17.09 -3.18
CA LYS A 200 -14.63 -18.07 -4.07
C LYS A 200 -14.61 -17.66 -5.54
N SER A 201 -15.55 -16.83 -5.96
CA SER A 201 -15.91 -16.66 -7.36
C SER A 201 -15.83 -15.20 -7.80
N LEU A 202 -15.34 -14.99 -9.02
CA LEU A 202 -15.51 -13.72 -9.74
C LEU A 202 -17.00 -13.37 -9.86
N ALA A 203 -17.28 -12.08 -10.09
CA ALA A 203 -18.63 -11.58 -10.33
C ALA A 203 -19.39 -12.39 -11.40
N HIS A 204 -18.71 -12.70 -12.52
CA HIS A 204 -19.27 -13.50 -13.60
C HIS A 204 -19.46 -14.98 -13.21
N GLY A 205 -18.56 -15.54 -12.40
CA GLY A 205 -18.74 -16.83 -11.73
C GLY A 205 -17.58 -17.82 -11.86
N GLU A 206 -16.49 -17.45 -12.51
CA GLU A 206 -15.27 -18.26 -12.53
C GLU A 206 -14.64 -18.35 -11.14
N ASP A 207 -13.95 -19.46 -10.85
CA ASP A 207 -13.18 -19.61 -9.62
C ASP A 207 -12.03 -18.60 -9.56
N PHE A 208 -11.95 -17.85 -8.46
CA PHE A 208 -11.01 -16.75 -8.28
C PHE A 208 -9.56 -17.20 -8.27
N GLN A 209 -9.23 -18.21 -7.47
CA GLN A 209 -7.84 -18.65 -7.31
C GLN A 209 -7.30 -19.25 -8.60
N THR A 210 -8.10 -20.09 -9.25
CA THR A 210 -7.77 -20.65 -10.57
C THR A 210 -7.55 -19.54 -11.60
N THR A 211 -8.36 -18.49 -11.57
CA THR A 211 -8.26 -17.35 -12.49
C THR A 211 -6.98 -16.54 -12.25
N VAL A 212 -6.70 -16.17 -10.99
CA VAL A 212 -5.47 -15.45 -10.60
C VAL A 212 -4.22 -16.23 -11.05
N ILE A 213 -4.19 -17.54 -10.79
CA ILE A 213 -3.06 -18.39 -11.15
C ILE A 213 -2.84 -18.41 -12.67
N LYS A 214 -3.90 -18.62 -13.46
CA LYS A 214 -3.84 -18.61 -14.93
C LYS A 214 -3.36 -17.26 -15.47
N CYS A 215 -3.87 -16.17 -14.93
CA CYS A 215 -3.49 -14.82 -15.34
C CYS A 215 -2.02 -14.52 -15.05
N TRP A 216 -1.51 -14.90 -13.87
CA TRP A 216 -0.09 -14.76 -13.53
C TRP A 216 0.79 -15.55 -14.49
N GLU A 217 0.49 -16.82 -14.73
CA GLU A 217 1.25 -17.70 -15.61
C GLU A 217 1.27 -17.20 -17.07
N ALA A 218 0.20 -16.53 -17.51
CA ALA A 218 0.10 -15.98 -18.85
C ALA A 218 1.01 -14.77 -19.11
N ASN A 219 1.40 -14.00 -18.07
CA ASN A 219 2.28 -12.83 -18.23
C ASN A 219 3.02 -12.39 -16.93
N PRO A 220 3.88 -13.25 -16.33
CA PRO A 220 4.51 -12.97 -15.04
C PRO A 220 5.59 -11.89 -15.10
N LYS A 221 5.99 -11.46 -16.30
CA LYS A 221 7.02 -10.41 -16.49
C LYS A 221 6.43 -9.00 -16.41
N GLN A 222 5.18 -8.81 -16.80
CA GLN A 222 4.53 -7.50 -16.83
C GLN A 222 3.52 -7.32 -15.68
N LEU A 223 2.91 -8.41 -15.21
CA LEU A 223 2.08 -8.39 -14.01
C LEU A 223 2.97 -8.27 -12.77
N LEU A 224 2.69 -7.27 -11.93
CA LEU A 224 3.40 -7.00 -10.69
C LEU A 224 2.66 -7.56 -9.47
N ALA A 225 1.33 -7.63 -9.54
CA ALA A 225 0.50 -8.20 -8.49
C ALA A 225 -0.86 -8.64 -9.05
N LEU A 226 -1.52 -9.58 -8.38
CA LEU A 226 -2.91 -9.94 -8.64
C LEU A 226 -3.73 -9.99 -7.36
N GLY A 227 -5.02 -9.69 -7.44
CA GLY A 227 -5.87 -9.84 -6.29
C GLY A 227 -7.29 -9.34 -6.48
N VAL A 228 -7.83 -8.68 -5.47
CA VAL A 228 -9.27 -8.37 -5.37
C VAL A 228 -9.52 -6.96 -4.84
N ASN A 229 -10.49 -6.28 -5.45
CA ASN A 229 -10.93 -4.96 -5.03
C ASN A 229 -12.46 -4.83 -5.16
N CYS A 230 -13.02 -3.77 -4.57
CA CYS A 230 -14.46 -3.48 -4.62
C CYS A 230 -15.37 -4.62 -4.10
N CYS A 231 -14.84 -5.54 -3.30
CA CYS A 231 -15.59 -6.55 -2.55
C CYS A 231 -15.65 -6.18 -1.07
N ALA A 232 -16.54 -6.82 -0.32
CA ALA A 232 -16.59 -6.65 1.14
C ALA A 232 -15.28 -7.12 1.80
N PRO A 233 -14.71 -6.39 2.79
CA PRO A 233 -13.45 -6.77 3.43
C PRO A 233 -13.42 -8.21 3.97
N LYS A 234 -14.55 -8.69 4.48
CA LYS A 234 -14.72 -10.04 5.05
C LYS A 234 -14.42 -11.20 4.09
N VAL A 235 -14.51 -10.99 2.76
CA VAL A 235 -14.29 -12.08 1.78
C VAL A 235 -12.83 -12.16 1.30
N VAL A 236 -12.06 -11.08 1.46
CA VAL A 236 -10.70 -10.93 0.93
C VAL A 236 -9.78 -12.05 1.42
N SER A 237 -9.82 -12.34 2.72
CA SER A 237 -8.95 -13.35 3.34
C SER A 237 -9.23 -14.77 2.85
N ASN A 238 -10.46 -15.09 2.46
CA ASN A 238 -10.81 -16.41 1.90
C ASN A 238 -10.38 -16.51 0.43
N LEU A 239 -10.61 -15.44 -0.35
CA LEU A 239 -10.22 -15.38 -1.75
C LEU A 239 -8.70 -15.53 -1.94
N LEU A 240 -7.91 -14.80 -1.15
CA LEU A 240 -6.46 -14.76 -1.29
C LEU A 240 -5.72 -15.95 -0.65
N ARG A 241 -6.36 -16.65 0.30
CA ARG A 241 -5.71 -17.70 1.09
C ARG A 241 -5.37 -18.92 0.24
N GLY A 242 -4.11 -19.31 0.26
CA GLY A 242 -3.62 -20.52 -0.43
C GLY A 242 -3.25 -20.30 -1.89
N ILE A 243 -3.37 -19.08 -2.43
CA ILE A 243 -2.91 -18.77 -3.81
C ILE A 243 -1.43 -19.10 -3.98
N ASN A 244 -0.62 -18.88 -2.95
CA ASN A 244 0.83 -19.09 -2.97
C ASN A 244 1.26 -20.46 -2.42
N ASP A 245 0.34 -21.35 -2.04
CA ASP A 245 0.69 -22.66 -1.46
C ASP A 245 1.46 -23.52 -2.49
N GLY A 246 2.71 -23.88 -2.15
CA GLY A 246 3.54 -24.77 -2.97
C GLY A 246 4.03 -24.18 -4.30
N ARG A 247 4.12 -22.84 -4.42
CA ARG A 247 4.60 -22.18 -5.65
C ARG A 247 5.43 -20.93 -5.38
N GLU A 248 6.12 -20.44 -6.41
CA GLU A 248 6.79 -19.13 -6.37
C GLU A 248 5.76 -18.04 -6.05
N PRO A 249 5.99 -17.19 -5.03
CA PRO A 249 4.98 -16.25 -4.56
C PRO A 249 4.52 -15.27 -5.64
N ILE A 250 3.21 -15.23 -5.86
CA ILE A 250 2.52 -14.19 -6.61
C ILE A 250 2.32 -13.02 -5.63
N PRO A 251 2.83 -11.81 -5.93
CA PRO A 251 2.52 -10.64 -5.13
C PRO A 251 1.02 -10.35 -5.17
N LEU A 252 0.42 -10.06 -4.01
CA LEU A 252 -1.01 -9.86 -3.87
C LEU A 252 -1.35 -8.38 -3.74
N VAL A 253 -2.50 -7.97 -4.28
CA VAL A 253 -3.05 -6.61 -4.13
C VAL A 253 -4.49 -6.68 -3.62
N THR A 254 -4.85 -5.83 -2.66
CA THR A 254 -6.25 -5.71 -2.23
C THR A 254 -6.58 -4.32 -1.71
N TYR A 255 -7.78 -3.85 -2.08
CA TYR A 255 -8.37 -2.59 -1.66
C TYR A 255 -9.89 -2.75 -1.73
N PRO A 256 -10.49 -3.37 -0.71
CA PRO A 256 -11.93 -3.64 -0.68
C PRO A 256 -12.76 -2.36 -0.55
N ASN A 257 -14.06 -2.49 -0.73
CA ASN A 257 -14.99 -1.40 -0.39
C ASN A 257 -15.15 -1.29 1.14
N SER A 258 -15.95 -0.32 1.60
CA SER A 258 -16.25 -0.14 3.02
C SER A 258 -16.97 -1.33 3.67
N GLY A 259 -17.49 -2.26 2.86
CA GLY A 259 -18.33 -3.40 3.27
C GLY A 259 -19.81 -3.05 3.50
N GLU A 260 -20.19 -1.80 3.26
CA GLU A 260 -21.57 -1.33 3.24
C GLU A 260 -22.36 -2.01 2.12
N ALA A 261 -23.67 -2.19 2.34
CA ALA A 261 -24.55 -2.71 1.31
C ALA A 261 -25.01 -1.55 0.42
N TYR A 262 -24.85 -1.67 -0.90
CA TYR A 262 -25.40 -0.70 -1.84
C TYR A 262 -26.84 -1.06 -2.20
N CYS A 263 -27.77 -0.15 -1.91
CA CYS A 263 -29.15 -0.22 -2.37
C CYS A 263 -29.35 0.82 -3.49
N PRO A 264 -29.76 0.45 -4.72
CA PRO A 264 -29.92 1.40 -5.82
C PRO A 264 -30.89 2.56 -5.55
N GLU A 265 -31.84 2.37 -4.64
CA GLU A 265 -32.88 3.35 -4.30
C GLU A 265 -32.45 4.31 -3.17
N ILE A 266 -31.53 3.88 -2.30
CA ILE A 266 -31.19 4.55 -1.03
C ILE A 266 -29.71 4.96 -0.97
N GLY A 267 -28.86 4.38 -1.81
CA GLY A 267 -27.40 4.52 -1.76
C GLY A 267 -26.76 3.50 -0.80
N TRP A 268 -25.59 3.84 -0.26
CA TRP A 268 -24.88 2.99 0.70
C TRP A 268 -25.59 2.95 2.05
N THR A 269 -25.88 1.74 2.54
CA THR A 269 -26.57 1.49 3.82
C THR A 269 -25.72 0.63 4.77
N ASP A 270 -26.12 0.60 6.04
CA ASP A 270 -25.51 -0.21 7.11
C ASP A 270 -24.10 0.20 7.57
N LYS A 271 -23.70 1.46 7.35
CA LYS A 271 -22.40 2.01 7.80
C LYS A 271 -22.02 1.66 9.24
N ASP A 272 -22.99 1.74 10.17
CA ASP A 272 -22.77 1.49 11.60
C ASP A 272 -22.61 0.00 11.95
N LYS A 273 -22.86 -0.91 11.01
CA LYS A 273 -22.83 -2.37 11.21
C LYS A 273 -21.60 -3.04 10.60
N VAL A 274 -20.75 -2.29 9.92
CA VAL A 274 -19.60 -2.83 9.20
C VAL A 274 -18.32 -2.56 9.97
N ASP A 275 -17.48 -3.60 10.05
CA ASP A 275 -16.15 -3.48 10.65
C ASP A 275 -15.24 -2.62 9.77
N SER A 276 -14.50 -1.71 10.41
CA SER A 276 -13.51 -0.88 9.72
C SER A 276 -12.40 -1.73 9.10
N ILE A 277 -11.91 -1.29 7.94
CA ILE A 277 -10.94 -2.02 7.10
C ILE A 277 -9.64 -2.34 7.87
N ASP A 278 -9.21 -1.46 8.78
CA ASP A 278 -7.99 -1.63 9.58
C ASP A 278 -7.97 -2.95 10.39
N LYS A 279 -9.14 -3.47 10.77
CA LYS A 279 -9.26 -4.74 11.50
C LYS A 279 -8.79 -5.94 10.67
N TYR A 280 -8.86 -5.85 9.34
CA TYR A 280 -8.53 -6.95 8.43
C TYR A 280 -7.08 -6.90 7.93
N VAL A 281 -6.42 -5.73 7.98
CA VAL A 281 -5.06 -5.52 7.45
C VAL A 281 -4.07 -6.52 8.03
N HIS A 282 -4.12 -6.78 9.35
CA HIS A 282 -3.24 -7.75 9.99
C HIS A 282 -3.44 -9.18 9.45
N GLU A 283 -4.68 -9.57 9.15
CA GLU A 283 -4.96 -10.87 8.56
C GLU A 283 -4.34 -10.96 7.16
N TRP A 284 -4.53 -9.95 6.32
CA TRP A 284 -4.04 -9.93 4.95
C TRP A 284 -2.51 -9.95 4.88
N LEU A 285 -1.84 -9.16 5.71
CA LEU A 285 -0.37 -9.13 5.80
C LEU A 285 0.24 -10.45 6.29
N ASP A 286 -0.56 -11.29 6.93
CA ASP A 286 -0.14 -12.57 7.47
C ASP A 286 -0.50 -13.76 6.57
N LEU A 287 -1.20 -13.54 5.45
CA LEU A 287 -1.58 -14.60 4.49
C LEU A 287 -0.35 -15.28 3.88
N ASP A 288 0.67 -14.51 3.50
CA ASP A 288 1.93 -15.05 2.96
C ASP A 288 2.83 -15.67 4.03
N LYS A 289 2.56 -15.42 5.32
CA LYS A 289 3.30 -16.03 6.44
C LYS A 289 2.68 -17.34 6.90
N THR A 290 1.65 -17.85 6.24
CA THR A 290 0.92 -19.04 6.69
C THR A 290 1.79 -20.29 6.70
N GLU A 291 2.74 -20.43 5.78
CA GLU A 291 3.68 -21.57 5.77
C GLU A 291 4.73 -21.44 6.89
N LEU A 292 5.29 -20.25 7.09
CA LEU A 292 6.17 -19.93 8.21
C LEU A 292 5.44 -20.09 9.56
N LYS A 293 4.15 -19.72 9.64
CA LYS A 293 3.29 -19.94 10.82
C LYS A 293 3.00 -21.42 11.03
N LYS A 294 2.76 -22.22 9.99
CA LYS A 294 2.61 -23.68 10.12
C LYS A 294 3.90 -24.31 10.64
N GLU A 295 5.06 -23.86 10.17
CA GLU A 295 6.37 -24.33 10.64
C GLU A 295 6.66 -23.87 12.08
N ILE A 296 6.40 -22.60 12.39
CA ILE A 296 6.51 -22.04 13.74
C ILE A 296 5.54 -22.73 14.69
N ASP A 297 4.26 -22.93 14.34
CA ASP A 297 3.28 -23.61 15.19
C ASP A 297 3.61 -25.10 15.36
N LYS A 298 4.25 -25.75 14.37
CA LYS A 298 4.80 -27.10 14.49
C LYS A 298 5.99 -27.14 15.46
N VAL A 299 6.84 -26.12 15.47
CA VAL A 299 7.94 -25.97 16.44
C VAL A 299 7.41 -25.60 17.82
N LEU A 300 6.44 -24.69 17.92
CA LEU A 300 5.87 -24.20 19.18
C LEU A 300 4.98 -25.25 19.87
N SER A 301 4.29 -26.12 19.12
CA SER A 301 3.55 -27.26 19.67
C SER A 301 4.45 -28.33 20.29
N SER A 302 5.76 -28.27 20.04
CA SER A 302 6.76 -29.10 20.73
C SER A 302 7.22 -28.50 22.07
N VAL A 303 6.79 -27.28 22.44
CA VAL A 303 7.21 -26.56 23.66
C VAL A 303 6.06 -26.48 24.68
N PRO A 304 6.18 -27.10 25.87
CA PRO A 304 5.13 -27.03 26.89
C PRO A 304 4.95 -25.62 27.49
N GLY A 305 3.70 -25.15 27.60
CA GLY A 305 3.35 -23.91 28.35
C GLY A 305 3.11 -22.65 27.52
N HIS A 306 3.27 -22.71 26.19
CA HIS A 306 3.25 -21.53 25.31
C HIS A 306 1.87 -20.85 25.13
N GLY A 307 0.77 -21.60 25.32
CA GLY A 307 -0.59 -21.10 25.08
C GLY A 307 -1.05 -20.00 26.04
N LYS A 308 -0.54 -20.01 27.28
CA LYS A 308 -0.98 -19.07 28.34
C LYS A 308 -0.35 -17.68 28.17
N LEU A 309 0.95 -17.65 27.82
CA LEU A 309 1.69 -16.42 27.53
C LEU A 309 1.20 -15.70 26.27
N ARG A 310 0.64 -16.42 25.29
CA ARG A 310 0.16 -15.84 24.02
C ARG A 310 -1.13 -15.04 24.16
N PHE A 311 -1.99 -15.39 25.12
CA PHE A 311 -3.23 -14.67 25.40
C PHE A 311 -2.98 -13.40 26.22
N GLU A 312 -2.16 -13.48 27.26
CA GLU A 312 -1.84 -12.34 28.14
C GLU A 312 -1.06 -11.23 27.41
N LEU A 313 -0.24 -11.55 26.40
CA LEU A 313 0.55 -10.56 25.65
C LEU A 313 -0.18 -9.90 24.46
N ARG A 314 -1.27 -10.49 23.95
CA ARG A 314 -1.98 -10.01 22.76
C ARG A 314 -3.07 -8.99 23.08
N ASP A 315 -3.81 -9.16 24.18
CA ASP A 315 -4.93 -8.28 24.50
C ASP A 315 -4.46 -6.95 25.11
N ASP A 316 -3.52 -6.99 26.07
CA ASP A 316 -3.13 -5.80 26.84
C ASP A 316 -2.38 -4.76 26.00
N LYS A 317 -1.37 -5.17 25.22
CA LYS A 317 -0.57 -4.22 24.42
C LYS A 317 -1.31 -3.67 23.19
N PHE A 318 -2.29 -4.42 22.70
CA PHE A 318 -3.03 -4.05 21.48
C PHE A 318 -4.20 -3.10 21.80
N SER A 319 -4.85 -3.30 22.95
CA SER A 319 -5.81 -2.33 23.50
C SER A 319 -5.17 -0.96 23.72
N ASP A 320 -3.96 -0.93 24.29
CA ASP A 320 -3.21 0.31 24.51
C ASP A 320 -2.87 1.04 23.20
N TYR A 321 -2.48 0.29 22.15
CA TYR A 321 -2.18 0.86 20.83
C TYR A 321 -3.41 1.47 20.15
N LEU A 322 -4.55 0.77 20.17
CA LEU A 322 -5.81 1.26 19.61
C LEU A 322 -6.30 2.52 20.33
N MET A 323 -6.11 2.59 21.65
CA MET A 323 -6.46 3.77 22.43
C MET A 323 -5.59 4.97 22.03
N LEU A 324 -4.28 4.78 21.90
CA LEU A 324 -3.34 5.82 21.46
C LEU A 324 -3.62 6.30 20.03
N MET A 325 -4.04 5.40 19.14
CA MET A 325 -4.36 5.73 17.75
C MET A 325 -5.63 6.60 17.66
N ARG A 326 -6.68 6.23 18.40
CA ARG A 326 -7.91 7.03 18.53
C ARG A 326 -7.65 8.40 19.16
N GLU A 327 -6.79 8.45 20.17
CA GLU A 327 -6.41 9.70 20.82
C GLU A 327 -5.64 10.63 19.87
N ARG A 328 -4.74 10.07 19.04
CA ARG A 328 -4.01 10.82 18.01
C ARG A 328 -4.97 11.39 16.96
N ASP A 329 -5.90 10.59 16.46
CA ASP A 329 -6.83 11.02 15.41
C ASP A 329 -7.79 12.10 15.94
N ALA A 330 -8.25 11.97 17.20
CA ALA A 330 -9.03 13.02 17.87
C ALA A 330 -8.24 14.34 18.02
N ARG A 331 -6.94 14.27 18.35
CA ARG A 331 -6.07 15.46 18.41
C ARG A 331 -5.90 16.12 17.04
N TYR A 332 -5.78 15.33 15.97
CA TYR A 332 -5.70 15.83 14.60
C TYR A 332 -6.98 16.57 14.19
N THR A 333 -8.15 15.98 14.46
CA THR A 333 -9.45 16.62 14.18
C THR A 333 -9.59 17.95 14.93
N LEU A 334 -9.27 17.96 16.23
CA LEU A 334 -9.32 19.18 17.06
C LEU A 334 -8.32 20.25 16.61
N TYR A 335 -7.16 19.86 16.10
CA TYR A 335 -6.18 20.79 15.54
C TYR A 335 -6.75 21.49 14.30
N HIS A 336 -7.35 20.73 13.38
CA HIS A 336 -7.95 21.30 12.17
C HIS A 336 -9.20 22.14 12.46
N GLU A 337 -10.02 21.76 13.44
CA GLU A 337 -11.13 22.60 13.91
C GLU A 337 -10.66 23.92 14.54
N ASN A 338 -9.59 23.89 15.35
CA ASN A 338 -8.98 25.10 15.88
C ASN A 338 -8.42 25.99 14.77
N LEU A 339 -7.73 25.40 13.79
CA LEU A 339 -7.19 26.15 12.66
C LEU A 339 -8.32 26.82 11.84
N ALA A 340 -9.42 26.11 11.60
CA ALA A 340 -10.59 26.66 10.94
C ALA A 340 -11.23 27.81 11.75
N LEU A 341 -11.32 27.67 13.07
CA LEU A 341 -11.80 28.74 13.95
C LEU A 341 -10.86 29.95 13.96
N GLU A 342 -9.55 29.75 13.96
CA GLU A 342 -8.55 30.82 13.89
C GLU A 342 -8.62 31.58 12.56
N LEU A 343 -8.80 30.86 11.44
CA LEU A 343 -9.00 31.47 10.12
C LEU A 343 -10.29 32.29 10.09
N LYS A 344 -11.38 31.76 10.63
CA LYS A 344 -12.67 32.46 10.72
C LYS A 344 -12.59 33.70 11.62
N CYS A 345 -11.84 33.63 12.72
CA CYS A 345 -11.53 34.79 13.56
C CYS A 345 -10.71 35.83 12.80
N LYS A 346 -9.71 35.43 12.01
CA LYS A 346 -8.94 36.34 11.15
C LYS A 346 -9.81 37.00 10.08
N GLU A 347 -10.75 36.28 9.47
CA GLU A 347 -11.71 36.86 8.52
C GLU A 347 -12.64 37.89 9.18
N LEU A 348 -13.10 37.62 10.40
CA LEU A 348 -13.91 38.56 11.17
C LEU A 348 -13.11 39.81 11.60
N VAL A 349 -11.83 39.65 11.93
CA VAL A 349 -10.92 40.77 12.25
C VAL A 349 -10.58 41.59 10.99
N ASN A 350 -10.36 40.94 9.86
CA ASN A 350 -10.07 41.61 8.59
C ASN A 350 -11.30 42.32 8.01
N SER A 351 -12.50 41.74 8.16
CA SER A 351 -13.76 42.42 7.80
C SER A 351 -14.04 43.63 8.69
N SER A 352 -13.57 43.61 9.94
CA SER A 352 -13.59 44.79 10.82
C SER A 352 -12.60 45.90 10.42
N GLN A 353 -11.58 45.59 9.61
CA GLN A 353 -10.61 46.57 9.08
C GLN A 353 -10.99 47.14 7.69
N CYS A 354 -12.02 46.61 7.02
CA CYS A 354 -12.44 47.02 5.66
C CYS A 354 -13.71 47.89 5.63
N HIS A 355 -14.06 48.55 6.74
CA HIS A 355 -15.15 49.54 6.73
C HIS A 355 -14.59 50.94 6.97
N GLN A 356 -14.47 51.70 5.87
CA GLN A 356 -14.57 53.15 5.91
C GLN A 356 -15.90 53.50 6.58
N TYR A 357 -15.81 54.10 7.76
CA TYR A 357 -16.94 54.66 8.48
C TYR A 357 -17.62 55.72 7.60
N ASN A 358 -18.78 55.37 7.04
CA ASN A 358 -19.77 56.36 6.65
C ASN A 358 -20.62 56.67 7.88
N GLU A 359 -20.59 57.93 8.32
CA GLU A 359 -21.45 58.50 9.35
C GLU A 359 -22.91 58.50 8.88
N GLU A 360 -23.60 57.37 8.98
CA GLU A 360 -25.05 57.36 9.13
C GLU A 360 -25.40 56.54 10.38
N GLN A 361 -26.02 57.22 11.33
CA GLN A 361 -26.38 56.72 12.65
C GLN A 361 -27.17 55.40 12.55
N GLY A 362 -26.50 54.28 12.81
CA GLY A 362 -27.18 53.04 13.17
C GLY A 362 -27.95 53.26 14.47
N ASP A 363 -29.24 52.93 14.48
CA ASP A 363 -30.13 53.10 15.63
C ASP A 363 -29.43 52.59 16.91
N PRO A 364 -29.22 53.45 17.94
CA PRO A 364 -28.58 53.09 19.20
C PRO A 364 -29.17 51.84 19.86
N VAL A 365 -30.46 51.57 19.59
CA VAL A 365 -31.16 50.38 20.09
C VAL A 365 -30.65 49.10 19.41
N ILE A 366 -30.38 49.13 18.11
CA ILE A 366 -29.86 47.97 17.36
C ILE A 366 -28.44 47.64 17.80
N LEU A 367 -27.59 48.66 17.98
CA LEU A 367 -26.23 48.47 18.48
C LEU A 367 -26.22 47.94 19.92
N ARG A 368 -27.15 48.37 20.76
CA ARG A 368 -27.31 47.84 22.12
C ARG A 368 -27.75 46.38 22.11
N ILE A 369 -28.73 46.03 21.28
CA ILE A 369 -29.20 44.65 21.11
C ILE A 369 -28.08 43.75 20.58
N ALA A 370 -27.30 44.21 19.60
CA ALA A 370 -26.17 43.47 19.07
C ALA A 370 -25.09 43.23 20.14
N LEU A 371 -24.76 44.26 20.92
CA LEU A 371 -23.78 44.18 22.03
C LEU A 371 -24.24 43.19 23.11
N ASP A 372 -25.52 43.25 23.51
CA ASP A 372 -26.08 42.34 24.52
C ASP A 372 -26.05 40.89 24.03
N ARG A 373 -26.36 40.66 22.76
CA ARG A 373 -26.33 39.33 22.14
C ARG A 373 -24.90 38.78 22.00
N CYS A 374 -23.91 39.63 21.71
CA CYS A 374 -22.50 39.25 21.73
C CYS A 374 -22.02 38.91 23.15
N ARG A 375 -22.46 39.64 24.18
CA ARG A 375 -22.13 39.35 25.58
C ARG A 375 -22.74 38.04 26.05
N GLU A 376 -23.99 37.76 25.68
CA GLU A 376 -24.63 36.47 25.96
C GLU A 376 -23.91 35.31 25.29
N GLN A 377 -23.54 35.46 24.01
CA GLN A 377 -22.78 34.44 23.30
C GLN A 377 -21.40 34.22 23.91
N LEU A 378 -20.70 35.29 24.32
CA LEU A 378 -19.42 35.20 25.01
C LEU A 378 -19.55 34.46 26.34
N SER A 379 -20.59 34.74 27.12
CA SER A 379 -20.84 34.03 28.38
C SER A 379 -21.14 32.54 28.13
N ALA A 380 -21.91 32.23 27.09
CA ALA A 380 -22.26 30.84 26.74
C ALA A 380 -21.03 30.04 26.27
N THR A 381 -20.15 30.66 25.47
CA THR A 381 -18.90 30.01 25.02
C THR A 381 -17.92 29.83 26.17
N GLN A 382 -17.79 30.81 27.07
CA GLN A 382 -16.96 30.68 28.27
C GLN A 382 -17.45 29.56 29.20
N SER A 383 -18.77 29.42 29.40
CA SER A 383 -19.32 28.31 30.17
C SER A 383 -19.09 26.95 29.51
N LYS A 384 -19.21 26.84 28.18
CA LYS A 384 -18.88 25.61 27.45
C LYS A 384 -17.40 25.26 27.54
N LEU A 385 -16.51 26.24 27.40
CA LEU A 385 -15.08 26.05 27.54
C LEU A 385 -14.73 25.57 28.95
N LYS A 386 -15.31 26.17 29.98
CA LYS A 386 -15.13 25.72 31.36
C LYS A 386 -15.61 24.28 31.55
N LYS A 387 -16.77 23.94 31.02
CA LYS A 387 -17.30 22.57 31.08
C LYS A 387 -16.38 21.58 30.36
N MET A 388 -15.86 21.92 29.19
CA MET A 388 -14.86 21.10 28.49
C MET A 388 -13.57 20.94 29.30
N ILE A 389 -13.09 22.00 29.95
CA ILE A 389 -11.89 21.94 30.82
C ILE A 389 -12.14 21.03 32.02
N ASP A 390 -13.30 21.17 32.67
CA ASP A 390 -13.69 20.35 33.81
C ASP A 390 -13.83 18.88 33.39
N ASP A 391 -14.49 18.61 32.26
CA ASP A 391 -14.65 17.26 31.67
C ASP A 391 -13.30 16.66 31.21
N TYR A 392 -12.32 17.48 30.82
CA TYR A 392 -10.96 17.03 30.45
C TYR A 392 -10.02 16.86 31.65
N SER A 393 -10.34 17.44 32.80
CA SER A 393 -9.47 17.32 33.99
C SER A 393 -9.41 15.89 34.53
N ASP A 394 -10.42 15.07 34.20
CA ASP A 394 -10.61 13.69 34.65
C ASP A 394 -10.28 12.61 33.60
N THR A 395 -9.90 12.97 32.36
CA THR A 395 -9.70 11.97 31.28
C THR A 395 -8.30 11.36 31.19
N VAL A 396 -7.33 11.84 31.95
CA VAL A 396 -6.13 11.09 32.38
C VAL A 396 -5.69 11.65 33.74
N PRO A 397 -5.76 10.88 34.85
CA PRO A 397 -5.23 11.36 36.12
C PRO A 397 -3.76 11.72 35.92
N ARG A 398 -3.37 12.97 36.18
CA ARG A 398 -1.98 13.48 35.99
C ARG A 398 -0.91 12.54 36.58
N ARG A 399 -1.29 11.79 37.61
CA ARG A 399 -0.51 10.72 38.26
C ARG A 399 -0.18 9.53 37.34
N GLU A 400 -1.11 9.11 36.49
CA GLU A 400 -0.92 8.01 35.54
C GLU A 400 0.00 8.42 34.39
N TYR A 401 -0.10 9.67 33.93
CA TYR A 401 0.83 10.25 32.97
C TYR A 401 2.26 10.27 33.51
N ASP A 402 2.46 10.78 34.73
CA ASP A 402 3.79 10.82 35.36
C ASP A 402 4.37 9.39 35.54
N VAL A 403 3.53 8.40 35.83
CA VAL A 403 3.94 6.98 35.93
C VAL A 403 4.35 6.42 34.57
N LEU A 404 3.56 6.70 33.52
CA LEU A 404 3.86 6.27 32.15
C LEU A 404 5.13 6.93 31.60
N GLU A 405 5.32 8.22 31.85
CA GLU A 405 6.51 8.98 31.45
C GLU A 405 7.77 8.43 32.13
N ASN A 406 7.70 8.13 33.43
CA ASN A 406 8.79 7.48 34.14
C ASN A 406 9.12 6.09 33.58
N LYS A 407 8.09 5.30 33.26
CA LYS A 407 8.25 3.96 32.66
C LYS A 407 8.86 4.04 31.25
N HIS A 408 8.46 5.02 30.46
CA HIS A 408 9.04 5.31 29.15
C HIS A 408 10.53 5.67 29.26
N ASN A 409 10.87 6.56 30.21
CA ASN A 409 12.25 6.95 30.46
C ASN A 409 13.12 5.77 30.95
N GLU A 410 12.57 4.87 31.76
CA GLU A 410 13.26 3.65 32.20
C GLU A 410 13.48 2.65 31.05
N LEU A 411 12.47 2.46 30.20
CA LEU A 411 12.57 1.61 29.01
C LEU A 411 13.58 2.14 28.00
N ASN A 412 13.63 3.46 27.78
CA ASN A 412 14.63 4.08 26.91
C ASN A 412 16.06 3.85 27.44
N LYS A 413 16.28 4.00 28.75
CA LYS A 413 17.58 3.68 29.36
C LYS A 413 17.97 2.23 29.14
N LYS A 414 17.03 1.28 29.31
CA LYS A 414 17.28 -0.14 29.05
C LYS A 414 17.60 -0.41 27.59
N LEU A 415 16.90 0.25 26.66
CA LEU A 415 17.13 0.14 25.23
C LEU A 415 18.53 0.62 24.85
N ASP A 416 18.98 1.75 25.41
CA ASP A 416 20.32 2.28 25.16
C ASP A 416 21.41 1.34 25.71
N THR A 417 21.22 0.79 26.91
CA THR A 417 22.15 -0.22 27.45
C THR A 417 22.22 -1.45 26.53
N LEU A 418 21.07 -1.96 26.08
CA LEU A 418 21.01 -3.14 25.22
C LEU A 418 21.69 -2.89 23.86
N LYS A 419 21.55 -1.68 23.30
CA LYS A 419 22.26 -1.28 22.08
C LYS A 419 23.78 -1.29 22.28
N THR A 420 24.26 -0.71 23.38
CA THR A 420 25.70 -0.73 23.68
C THR A 420 26.25 -2.14 23.89
N GLU A 421 25.48 -3.03 24.53
CA GLU A 421 25.85 -4.44 24.68
C GLU A 421 25.88 -5.17 23.32
N TYR A 422 24.91 -4.89 22.45
CA TYR A 422 24.87 -5.44 21.09
C TYR A 422 26.07 -5.00 20.25
N GLU A 423 26.39 -3.70 20.26
CA GLU A 423 27.57 -3.17 19.55
C GLU A 423 28.88 -3.77 20.07
N ALA A 424 28.99 -3.97 21.39
CA ALA A 424 30.14 -4.64 21.99
C ALA A 424 30.23 -6.11 21.54
N LEU A 425 29.10 -6.83 21.51
CA LEU A 425 29.03 -8.22 21.06
C LEU A 425 29.37 -8.35 19.56
N GLU A 426 28.87 -7.45 18.73
CA GLU A 426 29.15 -7.41 17.30
C GLU A 426 30.65 -7.17 17.04
N ASN A 427 31.25 -6.25 17.78
CA ASN A 427 32.69 -5.99 17.71
C ASN A 427 33.52 -7.22 18.15
N CYS A 428 33.11 -7.91 19.21
CA CYS A 428 33.72 -9.18 19.62
C CYS A 428 33.60 -10.25 18.52
N TYR A 429 32.42 -10.40 17.92
CA TYR A 429 32.20 -11.35 16.82
C TYR A 429 33.10 -11.05 15.62
N ARG A 430 33.18 -9.79 15.17
CA ARG A 430 34.07 -9.37 14.08
C ARG A 430 35.53 -9.73 14.36
N ARG A 431 36.01 -9.50 15.59
CA ARG A 431 37.39 -9.85 16.00
C ARG A 431 37.64 -11.34 15.94
N VAL A 432 36.71 -12.16 16.43
CA VAL A 432 36.82 -13.62 16.40
C VAL A 432 36.87 -14.14 14.96
N VAL A 433 36.02 -13.62 14.07
CA VAL A 433 36.02 -14.00 12.64
C VAL A 433 37.36 -13.70 11.98
N VAL A 434 37.97 -12.53 12.25
CA VAL A 434 39.29 -12.17 11.72
C VAL A 434 40.38 -13.12 12.22
N ILE A 435 40.37 -13.49 13.51
CA ILE A 435 41.34 -14.43 14.08
C ILE A 435 41.19 -15.82 13.45
N ILE A 436 39.96 -16.33 13.31
CA ILE A 436 39.70 -17.63 12.68
C ILE A 436 40.16 -17.62 11.21
N ALA A 437 39.93 -16.55 10.48
CA ALA A 437 40.39 -16.40 9.10
C ALA A 437 41.93 -16.44 9.00
N ALA A 438 42.63 -15.77 9.92
CA ALA A 438 44.10 -15.78 9.97
C ALA A 438 44.65 -17.18 10.31
N GLN A 439 44.08 -17.87 11.30
CA GLN A 439 44.48 -19.24 11.65
C GLN A 439 44.23 -20.22 10.50
N LYS A 440 43.08 -20.10 9.82
CA LYS A 440 42.76 -20.91 8.64
C LYS A 440 43.82 -20.74 7.54
N LYS A 441 44.27 -19.51 7.30
CA LYS A 441 45.31 -19.23 6.30
C LYS A 441 46.65 -19.86 6.69
N SER A 442 47.07 -19.71 7.95
CA SER A 442 48.31 -20.35 8.47
C SER A 442 48.28 -21.86 8.32
N LEU A 443 47.17 -22.51 8.69
CA LEU A 443 47.01 -23.96 8.54
C LEU A 443 47.01 -24.42 7.08
N GLN A 444 46.47 -23.61 6.16
CA GLN A 444 46.51 -23.90 4.73
C GLN A 444 47.94 -23.83 4.18
N GLU A 445 48.74 -22.87 4.65
CA GLU A 445 50.16 -22.74 4.29
C GLU A 445 50.97 -23.94 4.80
N GLU A 446 50.85 -24.30 6.08
CA GLU A 446 51.50 -25.49 6.65
C GLU A 446 51.10 -26.78 5.92
N LEU A 447 49.82 -26.94 5.59
CA LEU A 447 49.33 -28.11 4.85
C LEU A 447 49.90 -28.15 3.43
N SER A 448 50.12 -27.00 2.80
CA SER A 448 50.76 -26.93 1.48
C SER A 448 52.23 -27.34 1.54
N GLU A 449 52.95 -26.89 2.57
CA GLU A 449 54.36 -27.22 2.80
C GLU A 449 54.55 -28.72 3.08
N ILE A 450 53.69 -29.30 3.94
CA ILE A 450 53.71 -30.74 4.22
C ILE A 450 53.42 -31.55 2.95
N LYS A 451 52.45 -31.13 2.12
CA LYS A 451 52.15 -31.79 0.84
C LYS A 451 53.32 -31.71 -0.14
N GLU A 452 54.04 -30.60 -0.17
CA GLU A 452 55.26 -30.45 -0.98
C GLU A 452 56.34 -31.43 -0.53
N ARG A 453 56.58 -31.47 0.78
CA ARG A 453 57.58 -32.35 1.39
C ARG A 453 57.27 -33.84 1.23
N CYS A 454 55.99 -34.23 1.31
CA CYS A 454 55.55 -35.59 0.97
C CYS A 454 55.82 -35.93 -0.50
N ARG A 455 55.53 -35.01 -1.43
CA ARG A 455 55.81 -35.19 -2.86
C ARG A 455 57.31 -35.32 -3.15
N GLU A 456 58.15 -34.58 -2.44
CA GLU A 456 59.61 -34.72 -2.53
C GLU A 456 60.10 -36.07 -2.00
N LEU A 457 59.57 -36.53 -0.88
CA LEU A 457 59.88 -37.86 -0.33
C LEU A 457 59.41 -38.99 -1.24
N GLU A 458 58.24 -38.87 -1.88
CA GLU A 458 57.77 -39.82 -2.90
C GLU A 458 58.71 -39.86 -4.11
N ARG A 459 59.27 -38.71 -4.53
CA ARG A 459 60.26 -38.62 -5.60
C ARG A 459 61.62 -39.21 -5.21
N ALA A 460 62.05 -39.02 -3.96
CA ALA A 460 63.31 -39.55 -3.44
C ALA A 460 63.22 -41.04 -3.05
N GLY A 461 62.01 -41.53 -2.77
CA GLY A 461 61.73 -42.83 -2.17
C GLY A 461 61.56 -43.99 -3.14
N THR A 462 61.88 -43.86 -4.43
CA THR A 462 62.03 -45.04 -5.30
C THR A 462 63.46 -45.56 -5.21
N PRO A 463 63.73 -46.69 -4.51
CA PRO A 463 65.05 -47.28 -4.54
C PRO A 463 65.24 -47.80 -5.97
N ARG A 464 66.18 -47.22 -6.73
CA ARG A 464 66.63 -47.87 -7.96
C ARG A 464 67.26 -49.20 -7.53
N PRO A 465 66.79 -50.35 -8.06
CA PRO A 465 67.51 -51.60 -7.88
C PRO A 465 68.94 -51.40 -8.37
N GLN A 466 69.92 -51.90 -7.63
CA GLN A 466 71.28 -52.01 -8.15
C GLN A 466 71.25 -53.04 -9.28
N TRP A 467 70.99 -52.58 -10.50
CA TRP A 467 70.82 -53.42 -11.70
C TRP A 467 72.03 -54.34 -11.94
N GLU A 468 73.21 -53.95 -11.48
CA GLU A 468 74.43 -54.75 -11.47
C GLU A 468 74.29 -56.04 -10.64
N ILE A 469 73.51 -56.02 -9.56
CA ILE A 469 73.24 -57.18 -8.70
C ILE A 469 72.02 -57.96 -9.19
N CYS A 470 71.02 -57.25 -9.74
CA CYS A 470 69.80 -57.88 -10.25
C CYS A 470 70.00 -58.61 -11.60
N ALA A 471 71.05 -58.27 -12.36
CA ALA A 471 71.33 -58.87 -13.66
C ALA A 471 71.65 -60.38 -13.58
N ASP A 472 72.18 -60.87 -12.46
CA ASP A 472 72.55 -62.29 -12.28
C ASP A 472 71.34 -63.19 -11.95
N PHE A 473 70.18 -62.62 -11.63
CA PHE A 473 68.97 -63.37 -11.23
C PHE A 473 67.81 -63.26 -12.24
N ILE A 474 67.96 -62.47 -13.31
CA ILE A 474 66.95 -62.30 -14.35
C ILE A 474 67.39 -63.07 -15.60
N ALA A 475 66.71 -64.17 -15.90
CA ALA A 475 66.96 -64.95 -17.11
C ALA A 475 66.51 -64.17 -18.35
N GLY A 476 67.47 -63.77 -19.20
CA GLY A 476 67.18 -63.32 -20.59
C GLY A 476 67.77 -61.98 -21.02
N GLY A 477 69.06 -61.69 -20.77
CA GLY A 477 69.61 -60.37 -21.10
C GLY A 477 71.07 -60.27 -21.54
N ARG A 478 71.71 -61.32 -22.08
CA ARG A 478 73.02 -61.18 -22.73
C ARG A 478 73.10 -61.57 -24.21
N ASP A 479 72.04 -62.13 -24.79
CA ASP A 479 72.04 -62.59 -26.19
C ASP A 479 70.87 -62.00 -27.00
N SER A 480 70.90 -60.69 -27.21
CA SER A 480 70.10 -60.04 -28.26
C SER A 480 70.94 -58.92 -28.87
N LYS A 481 71.92 -59.31 -29.71
CA LYS A 481 72.61 -58.41 -30.62
C LYS A 481 71.79 -58.19 -31.89
#